data_AF-A0A445B2M8-F1
#
_entry.id   AF-A0A445B2M8-F1
#
_cell.length_a   1.000
_cell.length_b   1.000
_cell.length_c   1.000
_cell.angle_alpha   90.00
_cell.angle_beta   90.00
_cell.angle_gamma   90.00
#
_symmetry.space_group_name_H-M   'P 1'
#
loop_
_entity.id
_entity.type
_entity.pdbx_description
1 polymer ?
#
loop_
_entity_poly.entity_id
_entity_poly.type
_entity_poly.pdbx_seq_one_letter_code
_entity_poly.pdbx_strand_id
1 'polypeptide(L)' 'MSFGKKKNKTHTLCMRCGRRSFHLQKSRCSACAFPAARKRKCKP' A
#
# COMPACT_ATOMS: atom_id res chain seq x y z
N MET A 1 5.38 14.30 -22.23
CA MET A 1 4.90 14.94 -20.98
C MET A 1 3.44 14.51 -20.70
N SER A 2 3.14 13.81 -19.60
CA SER A 2 1.76 13.48 -19.21
C SER A 2 1.67 13.12 -17.72
N PHE A 3 1.65 14.17 -16.89
CA PHE A 3 1.28 14.09 -15.47
C PHE A 3 -0.20 14.46 -15.22
N GLY A 4 -0.88 15.05 -16.20
CA GLY A 4 -2.22 15.65 -16.03
C GLY A 4 -3.41 14.69 -15.88
N LYS A 5 -3.24 13.38 -16.11
CA LYS A 5 -4.35 12.40 -16.10
C LYS A 5 -4.40 11.51 -14.84
N LYS A 6 -3.45 11.65 -13.90
CA LYS A 6 -3.39 10.80 -12.69
C LYS A 6 -4.18 11.41 -11.54
N LYS A 7 -5.48 11.10 -11.48
CA LYS A 7 -6.37 11.51 -10.38
C LYS A 7 -6.62 10.38 -9.37
N ASN A 8 -6.56 9.13 -9.80
CA ASN A 8 -6.87 7.97 -8.99
C ASN A 8 -5.66 7.57 -8.13
N LYS A 9 -5.86 7.53 -6.82
CA LYS A 9 -4.85 7.03 -5.87
C LYS A 9 -4.91 5.51 -5.82
N THR A 10 -3.79 4.85 -6.07
CA THR A 10 -3.66 3.39 -5.93
C THR A 10 -3.44 2.96 -4.48
N HIS A 11 -2.79 3.82 -3.69
CA HIS A 11 -2.43 3.58 -2.31
C HIS A 11 -3.12 4.52 -1.32
N THR A 12 -3.61 3.96 -0.21
CA THR A 12 -4.13 4.69 0.96
C THR A 12 -3.34 4.33 2.22
N LEU A 13 -3.69 4.98 3.33
CA LEU A 13 -3.11 4.70 4.64
C LEU A 13 -3.43 3.28 5.08
N CYS A 14 -2.41 2.56 5.53
CA CYS A 14 -2.58 1.24 6.13
C CYS A 14 -2.84 1.36 7.62
N MET A 15 -3.97 0.81 8.09
CA MET A 15 -4.36 0.79 9.51
C MET A 15 -3.33 0.14 10.44
N ARG A 16 -2.52 -0.81 9.94
CA ARG A 16 -1.51 -1.51 10.77
C ARG A 16 -0.18 -0.78 10.87
N CYS A 17 0.27 -0.09 9.82
CA CYS A 17 1.63 0.48 9.77
C CYS A 17 1.68 1.99 9.59
N GLY A 18 0.53 2.67 9.42
CA GLY A 18 0.45 4.12 9.24
C GLY A 18 1.00 4.64 7.91
N ARG A 19 1.65 3.79 7.09
CA ARG A 19 2.21 4.18 5.79
C ARG A 19 1.12 4.21 4.71
N ARG A 20 1.23 5.13 3.74
CA ARG A 20 0.41 5.15 2.51
C ARG A 20 0.84 4.04 1.55
N SER A 21 0.63 2.80 1.99
CA SER A 21 1.09 1.60 1.30
C SER A 21 -0.02 0.56 1.15
N PHE A 22 -1.24 0.88 1.59
CA PHE A 22 -2.39 0.00 1.40
C PHE A 22 -2.92 0.12 -0.02
N HIS A 23 -2.80 -0.93 -0.82
CA HIS A 23 -3.26 -0.92 -2.20
C HIS A 23 -4.77 -1.17 -2.26
N LEU A 24 -5.54 -0.23 -2.77
CA LEU A 24 -7.01 -0.29 -2.78
C LEU A 24 -7.54 -1.48 -3.60
N GLN A 25 -7.11 -1.60 -4.85
CA GLN A 25 -7.57 -2.69 -5.73
C GLN A 25 -7.21 -4.10 -5.23
N LYS A 26 -6.08 -4.23 -4.52
CA LYS A 26 -5.56 -5.53 -4.05
C LYS A 26 -5.88 -5.79 -2.58
N SER A 27 -6.52 -4.83 -1.91
CA SER A 27 -6.79 -4.83 -0.48
C SER A 27 -5.60 -5.30 0.38
N ARG A 28 -4.37 -4.90 0.00
CA ARG A 28 -3.14 -5.39 0.63
C ARG A 28 -2.11 -4.29 0.80
N CYS A 29 -1.47 -4.26 1.96
CA CYS A 29 -0.36 -3.35 2.23
C CYS A 29 0.96 -3.88 1.63
N SER A 30 1.63 -3.07 0.82
CA SER A 30 2.93 -3.44 0.25
C SER A 30 4.04 -3.50 1.30
N ALA A 31 3.97 -2.63 2.32
CA ALA A 31 4.97 -2.50 3.38
C ALA A 31 4.88 -3.59 4.45
N CYS A 32 3.68 -3.87 4.98
CA CYS A 32 3.50 -4.80 6.09
C CYS A 32 2.73 -6.08 5.74
N ALA A 33 2.26 -6.24 4.50
CA ALA A 33 1.39 -7.33 4.03
C ALA A 33 0.01 -7.45 4.70
N PHE A 34 -0.44 -6.45 5.49
CA PHE A 34 -1.81 -6.39 6.01
C PHE A 34 -2.84 -6.61 4.87
N PRO A 35 -3.87 -7.47 5.01
CA PRO A 35 -4.39 -8.11 6.23
C PRO A 35 -3.68 -9.40 6.69
N ALA A 36 -2.64 -9.87 6.00
CA ALA A 36 -1.95 -11.10 6.39
C ALA A 36 -1.46 -11.08 7.84
N ALA A 37 -1.58 -12.19 8.56
CA ALA A 37 -1.12 -12.30 9.95
C ALA A 37 0.39 -12.05 10.06
N ARG A 38 1.17 -12.59 9.13
CA ARG A 38 2.62 -12.41 9.09
C ARG A 38 2.99 -11.05 8.51
N LYS A 39 3.70 -10.22 9.29
CA LYS A 39 4.31 -8.98 8.80
C LYS A 39 5.30 -9.32 7.67
N ARG A 40 5.24 -8.56 6.59
CA ARG A 40 6.26 -8.62 5.54
C ARG A 40 7.61 -8.24 6.16
N LYS A 41 8.55 -9.17 6.16
CA LYS A 41 9.95 -8.92 6.47
C LYS A 41 10.71 -9.00 5.15
N CYS A 42 10.99 -7.86 4.55
CA CYS A 42 12.09 -7.80 3.60
C CYS A 42 13.32 -7.62 4.50
N LYS A 43 14.10 -8.69 4.71
CA LYS A 43 15.50 -8.49 5.09
C LYS A 43 16.12 -7.55 4.03
N PRO A 44 17.15 -6.76 4.39
CA PRO A 44 17.91 -6.04 3.38
C PRO A 44 18.27 -6.96 2.20
#